data_AF-A0A2U8T6B1-F1
#
_entry.id   AF-A0A2U8T6B1-F1
#
_cell.length_a   1.000
_cell.length_b   1.000
_cell.length_c   1.000
_cell.angle_alpha   90.00
_cell.angle_beta   90.00
_cell.angle_gamma   90.00
#
_symmetry.space_group_name_H-M   'P 1'
#
loop_
_entity.id
_entity.type
_entity.pdbx_description
1 polymer ?
#
loop_
_entity_poly.entity_id
_entity_poly.type
_entity_poly.pdbx_seq_one_letter_code
_entity_poly.pdbx_strand_id
1 'polypeptide(L)'
;TPIGGDGKLGKPRQLHNTHWGLVCPAETPEGQACGLVKNLSLMCYVSVGSPADPLIDFMIHRGMEVVEEYEPTRYPHATKIFVNGSWVGVHSDPKHLVHQVLSTRRKNVVQFEVSLVRDIRDREFKIFSDAGRVMRPVFTVQQEDDDETGIQKGQLILT
;
A
#
# COMPACT_ATOMS: atom_id res chain seq x y z
N THR A 1 -1.71 16.19 -15.63
CA THR A 1 -0.93 15.08 -16.22
C THR A 1 -0.09 15.60 -17.38
N PRO A 2 1.23 15.40 -17.42
CA PRO A 2 2.06 15.86 -18.52
C PRO A 2 1.78 15.04 -19.79
N ILE A 3 1.10 15.65 -20.76
CA ILE A 3 0.81 15.12 -22.10
C ILE A 3 1.00 16.27 -23.09
N GLY A 4 1.63 16.00 -24.24
CA GLY A 4 1.71 16.95 -25.34
C GLY A 4 0.32 17.35 -25.82
N GLY A 5 0.11 18.63 -26.15
CA GLY A 5 -1.19 19.26 -26.40
C GLY A 5 -2.03 18.74 -27.58
N ASP A 6 -1.78 17.51 -28.03
CA ASP A 6 -2.56 16.85 -29.05
C ASP A 6 -3.95 16.51 -28.48
N GLY A 7 -4.99 17.03 -29.14
CA GLY A 7 -6.40 16.94 -28.73
C GLY A 7 -7.05 15.56 -28.85
N LYS A 8 -6.31 14.49 -28.51
CA LYS A 8 -6.84 13.13 -28.47
C LYS A 8 -7.76 12.98 -27.26
N LEU A 9 -9.04 12.67 -27.50
CA LEU A 9 -10.08 12.45 -26.49
C LEU A 9 -9.96 11.09 -25.74
N GLY A 10 -8.97 10.27 -26.11
CA GLY A 10 -8.75 8.94 -25.52
C GLY A 10 -8.06 8.97 -24.15
N LYS A 11 -7.54 7.80 -23.74
CA LYS A 11 -6.72 7.69 -22.52
C LYS A 11 -5.56 8.71 -22.57
N PRO A 12 -5.27 9.41 -21.47
CA PRO A 12 -5.68 9.13 -20.08
C PRO A 12 -6.79 10.05 -19.54
N ARG A 13 -7.60 10.67 -20.41
CA ARG A 13 -8.64 11.63 -20.01
C ARG A 13 -9.85 10.98 -19.34
N GLN A 14 -10.14 9.73 -19.69
CA GLN A 14 -11.28 9.01 -19.16
C GLN A 14 -11.14 8.79 -17.64
N LEU A 15 -12.25 8.96 -16.92
CA LEU A 15 -12.34 8.60 -15.51
C LEU A 15 -12.08 7.09 -15.37
N HIS A 16 -11.14 6.73 -14.49
CA HIS A 16 -10.77 5.35 -14.22
C HIS A 16 -11.23 4.96 -12.81
N ASN A 17 -11.60 3.70 -12.61
CA ASN A 17 -12.12 3.22 -11.32
C ASN A 17 -11.13 3.42 -10.16
N THR A 18 -9.82 3.45 -10.44
CA THR A 18 -8.80 3.72 -9.43
C THR A 18 -8.82 5.16 -8.89
N HIS A 19 -9.52 6.09 -9.55
CA HIS A 19 -9.70 7.46 -9.05
C HIS A 19 -10.71 7.57 -7.91
N TRP A 20 -11.59 6.56 -7.75
CA TRP A 20 -12.67 6.62 -6.76
C TRP A 20 -12.10 6.88 -5.36
N GLY A 21 -12.62 7.91 -4.70
CA GLY A 21 -12.21 8.33 -3.36
C GLY A 21 -10.82 8.99 -3.26
N LEU A 22 -10.16 9.31 -4.38
CA LEU A 22 -8.87 10.03 -4.41
C LEU A 22 -8.98 11.36 -5.15
N VAL A 23 -9.76 11.40 -6.23
CA VAL A 23 -9.93 12.55 -7.12
C VAL A 23 -11.41 12.88 -7.27
N CYS A 24 -11.76 14.17 -7.36
CA CYS A 24 -13.11 14.61 -7.65
C CYS A 24 -13.54 14.15 -9.07
N PRO A 25 -14.65 13.39 -9.22
CA PRO A 25 -15.04 12.85 -10.52
C PRO A 25 -15.59 13.89 -11.51
N ALA A 26 -16.04 15.05 -11.01
CA ALA A 26 -16.73 16.08 -11.80
C ALA A 26 -15.90 17.35 -12.02
N GLU A 27 -15.00 17.68 -11.10
CA GLU A 27 -14.27 18.96 -11.13
C GLU A 27 -13.05 18.87 -12.07
N THR A 28 -13.31 18.98 -13.37
CA THR A 28 -12.31 19.09 -14.43
C THR A 28 -12.76 20.14 -15.45
N PRO A 29 -11.85 20.93 -16.05
CA PRO A 29 -12.25 21.91 -17.06
C PRO A 29 -12.83 21.26 -18.31
N GLU A 30 -13.67 21.99 -19.03
CA GLU A 30 -14.15 21.55 -20.34
C GLU A 30 -13.05 21.61 -21.42
N GLY A 31 -13.31 20.99 -22.57
CA GLY A 31 -12.44 21.06 -23.74
C GLY A 31 -11.12 20.28 -23.61
N GLN A 32 -10.02 20.87 -24.08
CA GLN A 32 -8.72 20.19 -24.24
C GLN A 32 -8.04 19.81 -22.92
N ALA A 33 -8.49 20.34 -21.79
CA ALA A 33 -7.97 19.99 -20.46
C ALA A 33 -8.84 18.96 -19.72
N CYS A 34 -10.00 18.59 -20.27
CA CYS A 34 -10.92 17.64 -19.66
C CYS A 34 -10.21 16.30 -19.38
N GLY A 35 -10.25 15.88 -18.12
CA GLY A 35 -9.62 14.67 -17.59
C GLY A 35 -8.11 14.75 -17.36
N LEU A 36 -7.44 15.84 -17.77
CA LEU A 36 -6.01 16.07 -17.54
C LEU A 36 -5.73 16.86 -16.27
N VAL A 37 -6.58 17.84 -15.99
CA VAL A 37 -6.59 18.57 -14.72
C VAL A 37 -7.52 17.82 -13.78
N LYS A 38 -6.98 17.46 -12.62
CA LYS A 38 -7.64 16.63 -11.61
C LYS A 38 -7.50 17.33 -10.27
N ASN A 39 -8.60 17.41 -9.53
CA ASN A 39 -8.64 17.96 -8.18
C ASN A 39 -8.69 16.83 -7.16
N LEU A 40 -7.89 16.94 -6.09
CA LEU A 40 -7.89 15.95 -5.02
C LEU A 40 -9.24 15.96 -4.29
N SER A 41 -9.69 14.79 -3.83
CA SER A 41 -10.89 14.72 -2.98
C SER A 41 -10.61 15.30 -1.58
N LEU A 42 -11.65 15.70 -0.85
CA LEU A 42 -11.53 16.31 0.48
C LEU A 42 -10.68 15.51 1.49
N MET A 43 -10.81 14.18 1.47
CA MET A 43 -10.09 13.28 2.39
C MET A 43 -8.79 12.71 1.79
N CYS A 44 -8.35 13.23 0.65
CA CYS A 44 -7.14 12.77 0.01
C CYS A 44 -5.90 13.22 0.78
N TYR A 45 -4.99 12.28 1.02
CA TYR A 45 -3.65 12.55 1.56
C TYR A 45 -2.59 12.13 0.53
N VAL A 46 -1.51 12.90 0.42
CA VAL A 46 -0.36 12.57 -0.42
C VAL A 46 0.82 12.22 0.50
N SER A 47 1.38 11.02 0.34
CA SER A 47 2.49 10.56 1.17
C SER A 47 3.72 11.46 1.04
N VAL A 48 4.39 11.69 2.17
CA VAL A 48 5.64 12.47 2.23
C VAL A 48 6.87 11.57 2.16
N GLY A 49 6.69 10.29 2.49
CA GLY A 49 7.73 9.28 2.43
C GLY A 49 8.39 9.05 3.79
N SER A 50 8.87 7.83 4.00
CA SER A 50 9.56 7.43 5.21
C SER A 50 10.70 6.45 4.92
N PRO A 51 11.77 6.46 5.75
CA PRO A 51 12.87 5.52 5.59
C PRO A 51 12.41 4.07 5.66
N ALA A 52 12.89 3.26 4.72
CA ALA A 52 12.51 1.85 4.60
C ALA A 52 13.38 0.90 5.45
N ASP A 53 14.62 1.30 5.74
CA ASP A 53 15.61 0.43 6.39
C ASP A 53 15.13 -0.15 7.74
N PRO A 54 14.50 0.64 8.65
CA PRO A 54 14.01 0.09 9.92
C PRO A 54 12.95 -1.00 9.74
N LEU A 55 12.19 -0.93 8.65
CA LEU A 55 11.17 -1.92 8.33
C LEU A 55 11.79 -3.20 7.77
N ILE A 56 12.86 -3.08 6.99
CA ILE A 56 13.64 -4.22 6.49
C ILE A 56 14.26 -4.96 7.69
N ASP A 57 14.95 -4.25 8.58
CA ASP A 57 15.53 -4.81 9.80
C ASP A 57 14.47 -5.51 10.65
N PHE A 58 13.31 -4.88 10.83
CA PHE A 58 12.19 -5.48 11.56
C PHE A 58 11.75 -6.81 10.93
N MET A 59 11.65 -6.89 9.61
CA MET A 59 11.26 -8.13 8.92
C MET A 59 12.32 -9.22 9.04
N ILE A 60 13.62 -8.87 8.97
CA ILE A 60 14.73 -9.82 9.18
C ILE A 60 14.63 -10.46 10.58
N HIS A 61 14.44 -9.64 11.62
CA HIS A 61 14.26 -10.13 13.00
C HIS A 61 13.00 -10.98 13.19
N ARG A 62 12.07 -10.97 12.25
CA ARG A 62 10.85 -11.79 12.24
C ARG A 62 10.93 -13.01 11.33
N GLY A 63 12.10 -13.33 10.81
CA GLY A 63 12.34 -14.55 10.02
C GLY A 63 12.26 -14.33 8.51
N MET A 64 12.34 -13.09 8.03
CA MET A 64 12.65 -12.85 6.61
C MET A 64 14.10 -13.23 6.34
N GLU A 65 14.31 -14.09 5.35
CA GLU A 65 15.63 -14.43 4.81
C GLU A 65 15.98 -13.41 3.72
N VAL A 66 17.17 -12.83 3.80
CA VAL A 66 17.62 -11.85 2.80
C VAL A 66 17.84 -12.53 1.45
N VAL A 67 17.64 -11.77 0.37
CA VAL A 67 17.66 -12.34 -0.99
C VAL A 67 19.01 -12.97 -1.34
N GLU A 68 20.10 -12.46 -0.77
CA GLU A 68 21.46 -12.96 -0.95
C GLU A 68 21.70 -14.35 -0.33
N GLU A 69 20.96 -14.69 0.73
CA GLU A 69 21.06 -15.97 1.43
C GLU A 69 20.05 -17.00 0.92
N TYR A 70 19.05 -16.55 0.16
CA TYR A 70 17.95 -17.37 -0.30
C TYR A 70 18.36 -18.43 -1.34
N GLU A 71 18.08 -19.70 -1.02
CA GLU A 71 18.28 -20.82 -1.93
C GLU A 71 16.94 -21.35 -2.48
N PRO A 72 16.63 -21.19 -3.79
CA PRO A 72 15.33 -21.55 -4.37
C PRO A 72 14.97 -23.03 -4.28
N THR A 73 15.97 -23.91 -4.25
CA THR A 73 15.80 -25.37 -4.13
C THR A 73 15.29 -25.76 -2.74
N ARG A 74 15.68 -25.01 -1.71
CA ARG A 74 15.31 -25.26 -0.32
C ARG A 74 13.89 -24.81 -0.01
N TYR A 75 13.46 -23.66 -0.55
CA TYR A 75 12.13 -23.09 -0.30
C TYR A 75 11.43 -22.62 -1.59
N PRO A 76 11.02 -23.53 -2.49
CA PRO A 76 10.48 -23.18 -3.81
C PRO A 76 9.12 -22.45 -3.77
N HIS A 77 8.51 -22.33 -2.60
CA HIS A 77 7.20 -21.72 -2.39
C HIS A 77 7.23 -20.55 -1.41
N ALA A 78 8.43 -20.08 -1.05
CA ALA A 78 8.57 -18.89 -0.22
C ALA A 78 7.97 -17.67 -0.92
N THR A 79 7.39 -16.77 -0.13
CA THR A 79 6.82 -15.50 -0.63
C THR A 79 7.92 -14.46 -0.72
N LYS A 80 8.04 -13.82 -1.88
CA LYS A 80 9.01 -12.74 -2.11
C LYS A 80 8.56 -11.47 -1.42
N ILE A 81 9.50 -10.74 -0.84
CA ILE A 81 9.23 -9.48 -0.16
C ILE A 81 9.89 -8.35 -0.95
N PHE A 82 9.07 -7.39 -1.36
CA PHE A 82 9.50 -6.21 -2.10
C PHE A 82 9.31 -4.97 -1.25
N VAL A 83 10.31 -4.10 -1.23
CA VAL A 83 10.25 -2.79 -0.59
C VAL A 83 10.61 -1.74 -1.63
N ASN A 84 9.68 -0.82 -1.92
CA ASN A 84 9.84 0.22 -2.95
C ASN A 84 10.27 -0.34 -4.33
N GLY A 85 9.79 -1.55 -4.66
CA GLY A 85 10.11 -2.25 -5.90
C GLY A 85 11.37 -3.12 -5.86
N SER A 86 12.23 -2.98 -4.84
CA SER A 86 13.42 -3.81 -4.66
C SER A 86 13.06 -5.13 -3.99
N TRP A 87 13.49 -6.26 -4.54
CA TRP A 87 13.35 -7.57 -3.90
C TRP A 87 14.39 -7.69 -2.79
N VAL A 88 13.94 -7.65 -1.52
CA VAL A 88 14.84 -7.63 -0.34
C VAL A 88 15.00 -8.99 0.33
N GLY A 89 14.05 -9.91 0.12
CA GLY A 89 14.10 -11.21 0.78
C GLY A 89 12.90 -12.09 0.51
N VAL A 90 12.82 -13.18 1.25
CA VAL A 90 11.70 -14.13 1.21
C VAL A 90 11.24 -14.50 2.61
N HIS A 91 10.02 -15.02 2.72
CA HIS A 91 9.51 -15.56 3.97
C HIS A 91 8.63 -16.80 3.72
N SER A 92 8.77 -17.80 4.58
CA SER A 92 8.05 -19.08 4.48
C SER A 92 6.61 -18.98 4.98
N ASP A 93 6.36 -18.22 6.05
CA ASP A 93 5.01 -17.87 6.55
C ASP A 93 4.66 -16.38 6.34
N PRO A 94 4.29 -15.97 5.11
CA PRO A 94 3.94 -14.58 4.82
C PRO A 94 2.68 -14.11 5.55
N LYS A 95 1.77 -15.01 5.96
CA LYS A 95 0.54 -14.62 6.64
C LYS A 95 0.87 -14.03 8.00
N HIS A 96 1.78 -14.67 8.72
CA HIS A 96 2.25 -14.20 10.01
C HIS A 96 3.01 -12.87 9.90
N LEU A 97 3.96 -12.78 8.96
CA LEU A 97 4.75 -11.56 8.76
C LEU A 97 3.86 -10.35 8.40
N VAL A 98 2.92 -10.53 7.47
CA VAL A 98 1.98 -9.47 7.07
C VAL A 98 1.16 -8.97 8.26
N HIS A 99 0.71 -9.88 9.13
CA HIS A 99 -0.04 -9.50 10.33
C HIS A 99 0.81 -8.67 11.29
N GLN A 100 2.07 -9.06 11.52
CA GLN A 100 3.00 -8.32 12.38
C GLN A 100 3.30 -6.92 11.83
N VAL A 101 3.60 -6.79 10.53
CA VAL A 101 3.87 -5.50 9.89
C VAL A 101 2.62 -4.60 9.85
N LEU A 102 1.43 -5.19 9.64
CA LEU A 102 0.18 -4.43 9.72
C LEU A 102 -0.10 -3.93 11.14
N SER A 103 0.19 -4.74 12.16
CA SER A 103 0.01 -4.37 13.57
C SER A 103 0.91 -3.19 13.95
N THR A 104 2.17 -3.17 13.51
CA THR A 104 3.07 -2.03 13.80
C THR A 104 2.59 -0.74 13.13
N ARG A 105 2.01 -0.81 11.93
CA ARG A 105 1.36 0.34 11.27
C ARG A 105 0.14 0.84 12.03
N ARG A 106 -0.74 -0.06 12.49
CA ARG A 106 -1.94 0.29 13.28
C ARG A 106 -1.62 0.84 14.67
N LYS A 107 -0.45 0.52 15.22
CA LYS A 107 0.06 1.08 16.48
C LYS A 107 0.91 2.33 16.27
N ASN A 108 0.99 2.82 15.03
CA ASN A 108 1.81 3.97 14.61
C ASN A 108 3.31 3.84 14.97
N VAL A 109 3.81 2.61 15.08
CA VAL A 109 5.26 2.31 15.23
C VAL A 109 5.93 2.45 13.87
N VAL A 110 5.25 1.97 12.82
CA VAL A 110 5.58 2.27 11.43
C VAL A 110 4.65 3.38 10.96
N GLN A 111 5.17 4.31 10.15
CA GLN A 111 4.41 5.43 9.59
C GLN A 111 3.11 4.94 8.93
N PHE A 112 1.99 5.59 9.25
CA PHE A 112 0.66 5.21 8.76
C PHE A 112 0.55 5.20 7.23
N GLU A 113 1.38 6.01 6.56
CA GLU A 113 1.47 6.13 5.12
C GLU A 113 2.14 4.94 4.43
N VAL A 114 2.78 4.00 5.15
CA VAL A 114 3.37 2.81 4.53
C VAL A 114 2.26 1.92 3.96
N SER A 115 2.33 1.61 2.66
CA SER A 115 1.36 0.74 1.98
C SER A 115 1.84 -0.70 2.02
N LEU A 116 0.91 -1.62 2.31
CA LEU A 116 1.16 -3.04 2.46
C LEU A 116 0.24 -3.81 1.52
N VAL A 117 0.79 -4.59 0.60
CA VAL A 117 0.03 -5.36 -0.40
C VAL A 117 0.52 -6.81 -0.40
N ARG A 118 -0.36 -7.75 -0.02
CA ARG A 118 -0.10 -9.18 -0.12
C ARG A 118 -0.76 -9.74 -1.37
N ASP A 119 0.02 -10.03 -2.40
CA ASP A 119 -0.45 -10.79 -3.56
C ASP A 119 -0.25 -12.29 -3.33
N ILE A 120 -1.36 -12.99 -3.10
CA ILE A 120 -1.34 -14.43 -2.80
C ILE A 120 -1.04 -15.25 -4.07
N ARG A 121 -1.46 -14.78 -5.25
CA ARG A 121 -1.32 -15.52 -6.51
C ARG A 121 0.13 -15.50 -6.97
N ASP A 122 0.74 -14.32 -6.95
CA ASP A 122 2.13 -14.15 -7.37
C ASP A 122 3.13 -14.50 -6.25
N ARG A 123 2.63 -14.75 -5.04
CA ARG A 123 3.42 -14.99 -3.82
C ARG A 123 4.38 -13.83 -3.56
N GLU A 124 3.82 -12.64 -3.48
CA GLU A 124 4.56 -11.41 -3.25
C GLU A 124 3.96 -10.62 -2.10
N PHE A 125 4.81 -10.10 -1.21
CA PHE A 125 4.45 -9.10 -0.24
C PHE A 125 5.17 -7.80 -0.61
N LYS A 126 4.41 -6.80 -1.06
CA LYS A 126 4.92 -5.51 -1.55
C LYS A 126 4.66 -4.43 -0.51
N ILE A 127 5.71 -3.70 -0.19
CA ILE A 127 5.72 -2.61 0.78
C ILE A 127 6.16 -1.36 0.05
N PHE A 128 5.43 -0.26 0.26
CA PHE A 128 5.80 1.04 -0.29
C PHE A 128 5.87 2.06 0.83
N SER A 129 7.03 2.69 1.01
CA SER A 129 7.27 3.80 1.92
C SER A 129 7.59 5.10 1.18
N ASP A 130 7.64 5.10 -0.14
CA ASP A 130 7.98 6.28 -0.96
C ASP A 130 6.95 7.43 -0.83
N ALA A 131 7.39 8.64 -1.20
CA ALA A 131 6.55 9.84 -1.32
C ALA A 131 5.66 9.81 -2.58
N GLY A 132 4.60 10.63 -2.60
CA GLY A 132 3.76 10.87 -3.77
C GLY A 132 2.62 9.87 -3.99
N ARG A 133 2.40 8.93 -3.07
CA ARG A 133 1.27 8.01 -3.10
C ARG A 133 0.01 8.74 -2.63
N VAL A 134 -1.08 8.55 -3.36
CA VAL A 134 -2.36 9.18 -3.05
C VAL A 134 -3.21 8.20 -2.24
N MET A 135 -3.64 8.60 -1.06
CA MET A 135 -4.30 7.76 -0.08
C MET A 135 -5.60 8.41 0.42
N ARG A 136 -6.46 7.60 1.03
CA ARG A 136 -7.66 8.06 1.76
C ARG A 136 -7.80 7.32 3.09
N PRO A 137 -8.22 8.00 4.16
CA PRO A 137 -8.60 7.33 5.39
C PRO A 137 -9.87 6.50 5.18
N VAL A 138 -9.93 5.35 5.84
CA VAL A 138 -11.10 4.46 5.90
C VAL A 138 -11.22 3.90 7.30
N PHE A 139 -12.44 3.58 7.74
CA PHE A 139 -12.63 2.77 8.93
C PHE A 139 -12.13 1.35 8.69
N THR A 140 -11.46 0.78 9.69
CA THR A 140 -11.05 -0.62 9.69
C THR A 140 -12.12 -1.45 10.40
N VAL A 141 -12.46 -2.62 9.86
CA VAL A 141 -13.32 -3.60 10.55
C VAL A 141 -12.46 -4.48 11.43
N GLN A 142 -12.77 -4.53 12.72
CA GLN A 142 -12.12 -5.42 13.68
C GLN A 142 -12.40 -6.89 13.32
N GLN A 143 -11.36 -7.69 13.15
CA GLN A 143 -11.48 -9.06 12.63
C GLN A 143 -11.63 -10.12 13.74
N GLU A 144 -11.18 -9.80 14.95
CA GLU A 144 -11.11 -10.69 16.11
C GLU A 144 -11.52 -9.91 17.37
N ASP A 145 -12.03 -10.59 18.39
CA ASP A 145 -12.34 -9.92 19.65
C ASP A 145 -11.03 -9.45 20.32
N ASP A 146 -11.01 -8.20 20.76
CA ASP A 146 -9.87 -7.58 21.41
C ASP A 146 -10.19 -7.39 22.90
N ASP A 147 -9.70 -8.32 23.72
CA ASP A 147 -9.96 -8.35 25.16
C ASP A 147 -9.31 -7.16 25.90
N GLU A 148 -8.24 -6.57 25.35
CA GLU A 148 -7.53 -5.45 25.96
C GLU A 148 -8.33 -4.14 25.83
N THR A 149 -8.95 -3.93 24.67
CA THR A 149 -9.72 -2.72 24.37
C THR A 149 -11.24 -2.89 24.53
N GLY A 150 -11.71 -4.14 24.69
CA GLY A 150 -13.14 -4.49 24.76
C GLY A 150 -13.86 -4.36 23.42
N ILE A 151 -13.12 -4.24 22.32
CA ILE A 151 -13.68 -4.08 20.97
C ILE A 151 -14.05 -5.45 20.42
N GLN A 152 -15.32 -5.60 20.05
CA GLN A 152 -15.83 -6.84 19.49
C GLN A 152 -15.55 -6.95 18.00
N LYS A 153 -15.41 -8.18 17.52
CA LYS A 153 -15.34 -8.51 16.10
C LYS A 153 -16.51 -7.87 15.33
N GLY A 154 -16.19 -7.25 14.20
CA GLY A 154 -17.15 -6.59 13.31
C GLY A 154 -17.36 -5.10 13.59
N GLN A 155 -16.83 -4.56 14.68
CA GLN A 155 -16.91 -3.11 14.95
C GLN A 155 -15.97 -2.31 14.04
N LEU A 156 -16.37 -1.06 13.75
CA LEU A 156 -15.56 -0.11 13.00
C LEU A 156 -14.63 0.64 13.95
N ILE A 157 -13.34 0.66 13.62
CA ILE A 157 -12.30 1.31 14.41
C ILE A 157 -11.48 2.28 13.56
N LEU A 158 -10.93 3.29 14.24
CA LEU A 158 -9.87 4.15 13.74
C LEU A 158 -8.53 3.60 14.25
N THR A 159 -7.57 3.48 13.35
CA THR A 159 -6.22 2.95 13.59
C THR A 159 -5.18 3.90 13.04
#